data_AF-X7E5P2-F1
#
_entry.id   AF-X7E5P2-F1
#
_cell.length_a   1.000
_cell.length_b   1.000
_cell.length_c   1.000
_cell.angle_alpha   90.00
_cell.angle_beta   90.00
_cell.angle_gamma   90.00
#
_symmetry.space_group_name_H-M   'P 1'
#
loop_
_entity.id
_entity.type
_entity.pdbx_description
1 polymer ?
#
loop_
_entity_poly.entity_id
_entity_poly.type
_entity_poly.pdbx_seq_one_letter_code
_entity_poly.pdbx_strand_id
1 'polypeptide(L)'
;MTRSLSMANRITRLDPADLPDTSAVGYAQISIAQPGRMAFVSGQVASAEAVAQGFETQAADVTQTAMSALAALDATTDDLVMAPIYVIDFDGARLVTTVAKFKAFCDGATRL
;
A
#
# COMPACT_ATOMS: atom_id res chain seq x y z
N MET A 1 -10.03 2.44 -31.28
CA MET A 1 -9.08 1.85 -30.31
C MET A 1 -9.01 2.78 -29.11
N THR A 2 -9.80 2.52 -28.07
CA THR A 2 -9.82 3.35 -26.86
C THR A 2 -8.63 2.94 -26.01
N ARG A 3 -7.63 3.81 -25.93
CA ARG A 3 -6.48 3.61 -25.04
C ARG A 3 -7.01 3.68 -23.62
N SER A 4 -7.13 2.53 -22.94
CA SER A 4 -7.43 2.51 -21.50
C SER A 4 -6.30 3.28 -20.82
N LEU A 5 -6.59 4.47 -20.30
CA LEU A 5 -5.67 5.18 -19.44
C LEU A 5 -5.55 4.33 -18.17
N SER A 6 -4.35 3.85 -17.84
CA SER A 6 -4.10 3.20 -16.56
C SER A 6 -4.56 4.12 -15.42
N MET A 7 -5.07 3.54 -14.32
CA MET A 7 -5.52 4.32 -13.17
C MET A 7 -4.40 5.24 -12.62
N ALA A 8 -3.14 4.83 -12.76
CA ALA A 8 -1.96 5.55 -12.31
C ALA A 8 -1.86 7.00 -12.83
N ASN A 9 -2.34 7.26 -14.06
CA ASN A 9 -2.28 8.61 -14.64
C ASN A 9 -3.34 9.58 -14.06
N ARG A 10 -4.07 9.17 -13.01
CA ARG A 10 -5.08 9.98 -12.30
C ARG A 10 -4.66 10.40 -10.89
N ILE A 11 -3.53 9.91 -10.38
CA ILE A 11 -3.06 10.26 -9.04
C ILE A 11 -1.81 11.13 -9.15
N THR A 12 -1.87 12.35 -8.64
CA THR A 12 -0.71 13.22 -8.46
C THR A 12 -0.14 13.02 -7.07
N ARG A 13 1.17 12.77 -6.97
CA ARG A 13 1.90 12.63 -5.71
C ARG A 13 2.69 13.90 -5.42
N LEU A 14 2.68 14.36 -4.17
CA LEU A 14 3.42 15.55 -3.74
C LEU A 14 4.12 15.28 -2.40
N ASP A 15 5.41 15.61 -2.34
CA ASP A 15 6.21 15.62 -1.11
C ASP A 15 6.73 17.04 -0.84
N PRO A 16 6.02 17.83 -0.01
CA PRO A 16 6.48 19.16 0.40
C PRO A 16 7.84 19.11 1.10
N ALA A 17 8.72 20.07 0.80
CA ALA A 17 10.10 20.10 1.30
C ALA A 17 10.22 20.32 2.82
N ASP A 18 9.16 20.83 3.46
CA ASP A 18 9.06 21.03 4.91
C ASP A 18 8.54 19.80 5.66
N LEU A 19 8.12 18.75 4.94
CA LEU A 19 7.72 17.47 5.52
C LEU A 19 8.85 16.43 5.44
N PRO A 20 8.84 15.40 6.32
CA PRO A 20 9.81 14.32 6.26
C PRO A 20 9.89 13.66 4.88
N ASP A 21 11.09 13.27 4.45
CA ASP A 21 11.28 12.50 3.22
C ASP A 21 10.77 11.06 3.39
N THR A 22 9.78 10.69 2.58
CA THR A 22 9.10 9.38 2.62
C THR A 22 9.50 8.47 1.48
N SER A 23 10.40 8.91 0.60
CA SER A 23 10.88 8.16 -0.56
C SER A 23 11.53 6.82 -0.16
N ALA A 24 12.23 6.81 0.98
CA ALA A 24 12.85 5.61 1.53
C ALA A 24 11.83 4.56 2.03
N VAL A 25 10.63 5.00 2.44
CA VAL A 25 9.57 4.14 2.97
C VAL A 25 8.66 3.62 1.85
N GLY A 26 8.53 4.38 0.75
CA GLY A 26 7.69 4.00 -0.38
C GLY A 26 6.25 4.50 -0.26
N TYR A 27 6.07 5.73 0.23
CA TYR A 27 4.82 6.46 0.10
C TYR A 27 5.07 7.95 -0.17
N ALA A 28 4.02 8.65 -0.63
CA ALA A 28 4.03 10.11 -0.76
C ALA A 28 3.24 10.74 0.40
N GLN A 29 3.70 11.88 0.89
CA GLN A 29 3.01 12.66 1.92
C GLN A 29 1.59 13.04 1.50
N ILE A 30 1.39 13.31 0.21
CA ILE A 30 0.10 13.71 -0.35
C ILE A 30 -0.17 12.93 -1.66
N SER A 31 -1.38 12.37 -1.76
CA SER A 31 -1.93 11.78 -2.98
C SER A 31 -3.20 12.53 -3.38
N ILE A 32 -3.24 13.12 -4.57
CA ILE A 32 -4.40 13.81 -5.13
C ILE A 32 -4.99 12.94 -6.24
N ALA A 33 -6.18 12.39 -6.02
CA ALA A 33 -6.91 11.62 -7.03
C ALA A 33 -7.83 12.54 -7.86
N GLN A 34 -7.73 12.47 -9.19
CA GLN A 34 -8.67 13.11 -10.10
C GLN A 34 -10.06 12.45 -10.02
N PRO A 35 -11.15 13.17 -10.35
CA PRO A 35 -12.49 12.58 -10.42
C PRO A 35 -12.52 11.32 -11.29
N GLY A 36 -13.13 10.25 -10.78
CA GLY A 36 -13.12 8.95 -11.45
C GLY A 36 -13.71 7.82 -10.62
N ARG A 37 -13.41 6.59 -11.02
CA ARG A 37 -13.80 5.39 -10.29
C ARG A 37 -12.92 5.24 -9.05
N MET A 38 -13.55 5.24 -7.88
CA MET A 38 -12.93 4.91 -6.60
C MET A 38 -13.37 3.50 -6.19
N ALA A 39 -12.43 2.67 -5.77
CA ALA A 39 -12.70 1.37 -5.16
C ALA A 39 -12.21 1.39 -3.72
N PHE A 40 -13.03 0.92 -2.79
CA PHE A 40 -12.67 0.79 -1.38
C PHE A 40 -12.51 -0.70 -1.09
N VAL A 41 -11.30 -1.09 -0.70
CA VAL A 41 -10.96 -2.46 -0.34
C VAL A 41 -11.09 -2.59 1.17
N SER A 42 -11.88 -3.56 1.65
CA SER A 42 -11.96 -3.88 3.08
C SER A 42 -10.58 -4.22 3.64
N GLY A 43 -10.41 -4.05 4.95
CA GLY A 43 -9.16 -4.39 5.63
C GLY A 43 -8.77 -5.85 5.34
N GLN A 44 -7.57 -6.04 4.79
CA GLN A 44 -7.00 -7.36 4.62
C GLN A 44 -6.41 -7.83 5.95
N VAL A 45 -6.60 -9.10 6.27
CA VAL A 45 -6.17 -9.70 7.52
C VAL A 45 -5.45 -11.01 7.25
N ALA A 46 -4.55 -11.38 8.16
CA ALA A 46 -3.85 -12.65 8.08
C ALA A 46 -4.80 -13.83 8.35
N SER A 47 -4.53 -14.94 7.68
CA SER A 47 -5.11 -16.26 7.94
C SER A 47 -4.77 -16.76 9.34
N ALA A 48 -5.54 -17.72 9.85
CA ALA A 48 -5.29 -18.34 11.15
C ALA A 48 -3.91 -19.04 11.17
N GLU A 49 -3.53 -19.66 10.05
CA GLU A 49 -2.25 -20.33 9.86
C GLU A 49 -1.08 -19.35 9.95
N ALA A 50 -1.20 -18.19 9.29
CA ALA A 50 -0.19 -17.13 9.38
C ALA A 50 -0.14 -16.54 10.79
N VAL A 51 -1.29 -16.37 11.45
CA VAL A 51 -1.36 -15.90 12.84
C VAL A 51 -0.57 -16.80 13.78
N ALA A 52 -0.74 -18.12 13.66
CA ALA A 52 -0.02 -19.11 14.47
C ALA A 52 1.51 -19.08 14.28
N GLN A 53 1.99 -18.58 13.14
CA GLN A 53 3.42 -18.50 12.80
C GLN A 53 4.06 -17.17 13.23
N GLY A 54 3.26 -16.18 13.64
CA GLY A 54 3.75 -14.92 14.18
C GLY A 54 3.69 -13.75 13.20
N PHE A 55 4.10 -12.57 13.70
CA PHE A 55 3.83 -11.29 13.07
C PHE A 55 4.41 -11.15 11.65
N GLU A 56 5.60 -11.69 11.40
CA GLU A 56 6.24 -11.56 10.09
C GLU A 56 5.47 -12.31 8.99
N THR A 57 4.97 -13.50 9.32
CA THR A 57 4.12 -14.30 8.43
C THR A 57 2.76 -13.64 8.25
N GLN A 58 2.16 -13.10 9.32
CA GLN A 58 0.93 -12.33 9.22
C GLN A 58 1.07 -11.14 8.25
N ALA A 59 2.14 -10.36 8.39
CA ALA A 59 2.38 -9.21 7.52
C ALA A 59 2.55 -9.61 6.05
N ALA A 60 3.27 -10.72 5.78
CA ALA A 60 3.41 -11.24 4.43
C ALA A 60 2.05 -11.69 3.84
N ASP A 61 1.24 -12.39 4.63
CA ASP A 61 -0.07 -12.88 4.20
C ASP A 61 -1.06 -11.75 3.90
N VAL A 62 -1.06 -10.70 4.74
CA VAL A 62 -1.84 -9.47 4.50
C VAL A 62 -1.40 -8.77 3.20
N THR A 63 -0.10 -8.67 2.95
CA THR A 63 0.37 -8.07 1.68
C THR A 63 -0.04 -8.89 0.46
N GLN A 64 -0.03 -10.22 0.57
CA GLN A 64 -0.42 -11.11 -0.53
C GLN A 64 -1.92 -10.98 -0.86
N THR A 65 -2.77 -10.94 0.15
CA THR A 65 -4.22 -10.77 -0.02
C THR A 65 -4.57 -9.37 -0.54
N ALA A 66 -3.84 -8.33 -0.12
CA ALA A 66 -3.95 -6.99 -0.70
C ALA A 66 -3.59 -6.95 -2.19
N MET A 67 -2.52 -7.65 -2.61
CA MET A 67 -2.17 -7.78 -4.03
C MET A 67 -3.26 -8.51 -4.83
N SER A 68 -3.87 -9.55 -4.27
CA SER A 68 -4.99 -10.23 -4.92
C SER A 68 -6.22 -9.32 -5.08
N ALA A 69 -6.49 -8.46 -4.09
CA ALA A 69 -7.57 -7.48 -4.19
C ALA A 69 -7.32 -6.44 -5.28
N LEU A 70 -6.08 -5.95 -5.41
CA LEU A 70 -5.68 -5.05 -6.50
C LEU A 70 -5.80 -5.74 -7.87
N ALA A 71 -5.32 -6.98 -8.00
CA ALA A 71 -5.43 -7.75 -9.23
C ALA A 71 -6.90 -7.96 -9.67
N ALA A 72 -7.80 -8.23 -8.72
CA ALA A 72 -9.24 -8.35 -9.00
C ALA A 72 -9.89 -7.04 -9.51
N LEU A 73 -9.25 -5.90 -9.24
CA LEU A 73 -9.68 -4.57 -9.69
C LEU A 73 -9.01 -4.14 -11.01
N ASP A 74 -8.11 -4.95 -11.56
CA ASP A 74 -7.19 -4.58 -12.64
C ASP A 74 -6.36 -3.33 -12.27
N ALA A 75 -5.89 -3.30 -11.02
CA ALA A 75 -5.14 -2.20 -10.42
C ALA A 75 -3.75 -2.66 -9.92
N THR A 76 -2.83 -1.71 -9.76
CA THR A 76 -1.52 -1.90 -9.15
C THR A 76 -1.37 -1.03 -7.89
N THR A 77 -0.23 -1.12 -7.22
CA THR A 77 0.10 -0.26 -6.08
C THR A 77 0.27 1.22 -6.46
N ASP A 78 0.47 1.54 -7.74
CA ASP A 78 0.51 2.92 -8.25
C ASP A 78 -0.86 3.61 -8.09
N ASP A 79 -1.93 2.79 -8.14
CA ASP A 79 -3.32 3.23 -8.07
C ASP A 79 -3.82 3.45 -6.64
N LEU A 80 -2.97 3.21 -5.63
CA LEU A 80 -3.33 3.42 -4.23
C LEU A 80 -3.28 4.91 -3.88
N VAL A 81 -4.45 5.46 -3.52
CA VAL A 81 -4.55 6.79 -2.94
C VAL A 81 -4.15 6.77 -1.45
N MET A 82 -4.55 5.73 -0.72
CA MET A 82 -4.33 5.58 0.71
C MET A 82 -4.30 4.09 1.09
N ALA A 83 -3.40 3.72 2.02
CA ALA A 83 -3.30 2.37 2.57
C ALA A 83 -3.13 2.44 4.10
N PRO A 84 -4.23 2.44 4.88
CA PRO A 84 -4.13 2.44 6.34
C PRO A 84 -3.67 1.07 6.84
N ILE A 85 -2.68 1.06 7.73
CA ILE A 85 -2.14 -0.15 8.34
C ILE A 85 -2.33 -0.08 9.85
N TYR A 86 -2.94 -1.11 10.42
CA TYR A 86 -3.18 -1.22 11.85
C TYR A 86 -2.39 -2.39 12.41
N VAL A 87 -1.65 -2.13 13.50
CA VAL A 87 -0.78 -3.12 14.15
C VAL A 87 -1.17 -3.19 15.62
N ILE A 88 -1.57 -4.37 16.08
CA ILE A 88 -1.81 -4.66 17.51
C ILE A 88 -0.45 -4.72 18.22
N ASP A 89 -0.39 -4.38 19.52
CA ASP A 89 0.83 -4.37 20.35
C ASP A 89 2.03 -3.72 19.63
N PHE A 90 1.79 -2.53 19.08
CA PHE A 90 2.78 -1.84 18.26
C PHE A 90 4.03 -1.49 19.08
N ASP A 91 5.19 -1.93 18.58
CA ASP A 91 6.50 -1.64 19.13
C ASP A 91 7.51 -1.36 17.99
N GLY A 92 8.76 -1.07 18.37
CA GLY A 92 9.82 -0.77 17.39
C GLY A 92 10.16 -1.93 16.46
N ALA A 93 10.06 -3.18 16.93
CA ALA A 93 10.35 -4.35 16.10
C ALA A 93 9.25 -4.53 15.04
N ARG A 94 7.97 -4.41 15.44
CA ARG A 94 6.83 -4.47 14.54
C ARG A 94 6.83 -3.32 13.55
N LEU A 95 7.23 -2.11 13.96
CA LEU A 95 7.41 -0.97 13.04
C LEU A 95 8.38 -1.31 11.91
N VAL A 96 9.57 -1.84 12.23
CA VAL A 96 10.58 -2.20 11.23
C VAL A 96 10.03 -3.24 10.26
N THR A 97 9.38 -4.29 10.77
CA THR A 97 8.77 -5.32 9.92
C THR A 97 7.65 -4.75 9.05
N THR A 98 6.74 -3.94 9.60
CA THR A 98 5.64 -3.30 8.86
C THR A 98 6.17 -2.44 7.73
N VAL A 99 7.15 -1.56 8.01
CA VAL A 99 7.76 -0.70 6.99
C VAL A 99 8.45 -1.53 5.90
N ALA A 100 9.21 -2.56 6.28
CA ALA A 100 9.88 -3.42 5.31
C ALA A 100 8.89 -4.15 4.37
N LYS A 101 7.81 -4.72 4.93
CA LYS A 101 6.79 -5.43 4.14
C LYS A 101 5.97 -4.46 3.29
N PHE A 102 5.60 -3.29 3.82
CA PHE A 102 4.88 -2.29 3.06
C PHE A 102 5.71 -1.72 1.91
N LYS A 103 6.99 -1.42 2.15
CA LYS A 103 7.93 -1.01 1.10
C LYS A 103 8.05 -2.07 0.00
N ALA A 104 8.13 -3.35 0.37
CA ALA A 104 8.18 -4.45 -0.59
C ALA A 104 6.88 -4.58 -1.39
N PHE A 105 5.73 -4.43 -0.72
CA PHE A 105 4.41 -4.42 -1.35
C PHE A 105 4.30 -3.29 -2.38
N CYS A 106 4.73 -2.08 -2.05
CA CYS A 106 4.66 -0.94 -2.96
C CYS A 106 5.64 -1.04 -4.13
N ASP A 107 6.73 -1.83 -4.08
CA ASP A 107 7.73 -2.00 -5.16
C ASP A 107 8.23 -0.69 -5.83
N GLY A 108 8.20 0.43 -5.09
CA GLY A 108 8.55 1.75 -5.62
C GLY A 108 7.49 2.40 -6.52
N ALA A 109 6.23 1.96 -6.45
CA ALA A 109 5.03 2.54 -7.05
C ALA A 109 4.68 3.97 -6.57
N THR A 110 5.46 4.48 -5.63
CA THR A 110 5.34 5.83 -5.08
C THR A 110 6.58 6.66 -5.37
N ARG A 111 7.36 6.29 -6.39
CA ARG A 111 8.43 7.13 -6.91
C ARG A 111 7.78 8.34 -7.59
N LEU A 112 8.18 9.54 -7.15
CA LEU A 112 7.96 10.80 -7.86
C LEU A 112 8.68 10.80 -9.21
#